data_AF-A0A068WW71-F1
#
_entry.id   AF-A0A068WW71-F1
#
_cell.length_a   1.000
_cell.length_b   1.000
_cell.length_c   1.000
_cell.angle_alpha   90.00
_cell.angle_beta   90.00
_cell.angle_gamma   90.00
#
_symmetry.space_group_name_H-M   'P 1'
#
loop_
_entity.id
_entity.type
_entity.pdbx_description
1 polymer ?
#
loop_
_entity_poly.entity_id
_entity_poly.type
_entity_poly.pdbx_seq_one_letter_code
_entity_poly.pdbx_strand_id
1 'polypeptide(L)'
;MATITFKVDPPDDSSEEIVPPLKTPVKCEQPIYVYAVLFDIRDVALSRSSMIVGVPFLPNGEGPVRSTFNVTDMDYAFHEDLIPYTCTHELPLMNPSFMELMHFDPDVEPKVYPTDRLERMMKEFGPRFEVQSVHRATTDGVRVTAVPFFMGRRKLLTKAVVHYWHYLILIENMTHRGMKLCGVYWNFSYVDGRPLNEYDADFVETPLLPVRSPFFQYHCCFQVPVPNLRARGFFRLEDVDGAAVVVDIPHLTLKDVEYYHELYISDTGSDDGPK
;
A
#
# COMPACT_ATOMS: atom_id res chain seq x y z
N MET A 1 -25.34 6.61 2.80
CA MET A 1 -24.55 6.14 1.63
C MET A 1 -25.05 6.91 0.43
N ALA A 2 -24.30 7.92 -0.01
CA ALA A 2 -24.71 8.74 -1.16
C ALA A 2 -24.20 8.07 -2.44
N THR A 3 -25.13 7.59 -3.26
CA THR A 3 -24.87 7.26 -4.66
C THR A 3 -24.78 8.57 -5.42
N ILE A 4 -23.61 8.91 -5.96
CA ILE A 4 -23.44 10.10 -6.80
C ILE A 4 -23.45 9.63 -8.25
N THR A 5 -24.46 10.05 -9.00
CA THR A 5 -24.54 9.89 -10.45
C THR A 5 -24.11 11.22 -11.07
N PHE A 6 -22.99 11.24 -11.80
CA PHE A 6 -22.57 12.42 -12.55
C PHE A 6 -23.21 12.40 -13.94
N LYS A 7 -23.94 13.47 -14.27
CA LYS A 7 -24.23 13.83 -15.66
C LYS A 7 -22.94 14.44 -16.23
N VAL A 8 -22.43 13.84 -17.29
CA VAL A 8 -21.27 14.33 -18.04
C VAL A 8 -21.80 15.31 -19.09
N ASP A 9 -21.45 16.59 -18.96
CA ASP A 9 -21.49 17.54 -20.08
C ASP A 9 -20.39 17.14 -21.09
N PRO A 10 -20.58 17.36 -22.40
CA PRO A 10 -19.62 16.91 -23.41
C PRO A 10 -18.25 17.58 -23.19
N PRO A 11 -17.15 16.83 -23.34
CA PRO A 11 -15.81 17.34 -23.08
C PRO A 11 -15.42 18.43 -24.09
N ASP A 12 -14.81 19.48 -23.58
CA ASP A 12 -14.10 20.50 -24.34
C ASP A 12 -12.89 19.84 -25.01
N ASP A 13 -12.82 19.92 -26.35
CA ASP A 13 -11.94 19.16 -27.24
C ASP A 13 -10.52 19.75 -27.26
N SER A 14 -9.85 19.74 -26.10
CA SER A 14 -8.45 20.14 -25.96
C SER A 14 -7.65 19.22 -25.03
N SER A 15 -8.05 17.95 -24.89
CA SER A 15 -7.23 16.96 -24.19
C SER A 15 -6.01 16.59 -25.03
N GLU A 16 -4.86 17.21 -24.75
CA GLU A 16 -3.58 16.63 -25.12
C GLU A 16 -3.55 15.18 -24.61
N GLU A 17 -3.38 14.24 -25.52
CA GLU A 17 -3.28 12.81 -25.20
C GLU A 17 -2.04 12.62 -24.30
N ILE A 18 -2.25 12.39 -23.01
CA ILE A 18 -1.18 12.14 -22.05
C ILE A 18 -0.64 10.74 -22.32
N VAL A 19 0.28 10.63 -23.26
CA VAL A 19 0.98 9.38 -23.57
C VAL A 19 2.19 9.27 -22.64
N PRO A 20 2.25 8.26 -21.75
CA PRO A 20 3.42 8.08 -20.90
C PRO A 20 4.65 7.75 -21.78
N PRO A 21 5.81 8.39 -21.54
CA PRO A 21 7.02 8.05 -22.25
C PRO A 21 7.43 6.61 -21.90
N LEU A 22 7.72 5.79 -22.92
CA LEU A 22 8.18 4.42 -22.75
C LEU A 22 9.66 4.39 -22.31
N LYS A 23 9.98 4.86 -21.09
CA LYS A 23 11.32 4.72 -20.50
C LYS A 23 11.35 3.42 -19.69
N THR A 24 12.38 2.60 -19.90
CA THR A 24 12.55 1.36 -19.13
C THR A 24 13.02 1.70 -17.71
N PRO A 25 12.26 1.39 -16.65
CA PRO A 25 12.68 1.70 -15.29
C PRO A 25 13.93 0.89 -14.92
N VAL A 26 14.88 1.53 -14.22
CA VAL A 26 16.07 0.88 -13.69
C VAL A 26 15.68 0.00 -12.50
N LYS A 27 15.97 -1.30 -12.58
CA LYS A 27 15.64 -2.28 -11.54
C LYS A 27 16.62 -2.17 -10.37
N CYS A 28 16.11 -2.18 -9.13
CA CYS A 28 16.94 -2.26 -7.93
C CYS A 28 17.53 -3.67 -7.76
N GLU A 29 18.85 -3.78 -7.59
CA GLU A 29 19.55 -5.07 -7.46
C GLU A 29 19.72 -5.54 -6.00
N GLN A 30 19.54 -4.65 -5.02
CA GLN A 30 19.67 -4.97 -3.60
C GLN A 30 18.31 -5.27 -2.93
N PRO A 31 18.27 -6.18 -1.94
CA PRO A 31 17.06 -6.45 -1.16
C PRO A 31 16.66 -5.19 -0.37
N ILE A 32 15.38 -4.81 -0.49
CA ILE A 32 14.80 -3.71 0.28
C ILE A 32 14.08 -4.32 1.47
N TYR A 33 14.50 -3.94 2.68
CA TYR A 33 13.91 -4.41 3.93
C TYR A 33 12.87 -3.40 4.43
N VAL A 34 11.72 -3.91 4.84
CA VAL A 34 10.59 -3.13 5.35
C VAL A 34 10.08 -3.79 6.63
N TYR A 35 9.74 -2.98 7.61
CA TYR A 35 9.27 -3.43 8.91
C TYR A 35 7.86 -2.89 9.16
N ALA A 36 6.97 -3.72 9.67
CA ALA A 36 5.77 -3.23 10.35
C ALA A 36 6.22 -2.54 11.64
N VAL A 37 5.79 -1.29 11.84
CA VAL A 37 6.21 -0.43 12.94
C VAL A 37 5.01 0.18 13.64
N LEU A 38 5.15 0.39 14.94
CA LEU A 38 4.23 1.24 15.71
C LEU A 38 4.78 2.66 15.71
N PHE A 39 3.93 3.65 15.45
CA PHE A 39 4.33 5.07 15.49
C PHE A 39 3.81 5.76 16.76
N ASP A 40 4.46 6.86 17.14
CA ASP A 40 4.01 7.66 18.28
C ASP A 40 2.81 8.52 17.87
N ILE A 41 1.69 8.39 18.58
CA ILE A 41 0.48 9.13 18.21
C ILE A 41 0.62 10.64 18.42
N ARG A 42 1.64 11.11 19.15
CA ARG A 42 1.93 12.54 19.30
C ARG A 42 2.46 13.14 17.99
N ASP A 43 3.19 12.34 17.22
CA ASP A 43 3.78 12.77 15.95
C ASP A 43 2.76 12.76 14.82
N VAL A 44 1.67 12.00 14.97
CA VAL A 44 0.54 11.99 14.03
C VAL A 44 -0.07 13.37 13.83
N ALA A 45 -0.08 14.21 14.87
CA ALA A 45 -0.56 15.59 14.76
C ALA A 45 0.30 16.45 13.83
N LEU A 46 1.54 16.03 13.53
CA LEU A 46 2.45 16.67 12.59
C LEU A 46 2.22 16.17 11.15
N SER A 47 1.57 15.03 10.99
CA SER A 47 1.22 14.43 9.69
C SER A 47 -0.04 15.04 9.09
N ARG A 48 -0.17 15.00 7.76
CA ARG A 48 -1.42 15.37 7.09
C ARG A 48 -2.50 14.30 7.35
N SER A 49 -3.76 14.71 7.49
CA SER A 49 -4.86 13.80 7.84
C SER A 49 -5.05 12.66 6.83
N SER A 50 -4.65 12.84 5.57
CA SER A 50 -4.63 11.80 4.52
C SER A 50 -3.59 10.70 4.72
N MET A 51 -2.57 10.94 5.55
CA MET A 51 -1.52 9.96 5.84
C MET A 51 -1.93 9.00 6.97
N ILE A 52 -3.03 9.31 7.68
CA ILE A 52 -3.50 8.55 8.84
C ILE A 52 -4.57 7.56 8.40
N VAL A 53 -4.19 6.59 7.56
CA VAL A 53 -5.16 5.60 7.06
C VAL A 53 -5.10 4.31 7.85
N GLY A 54 -4.08 4.09 8.69
CA GLY A 54 -3.85 2.80 9.33
C GLY A 54 -3.59 1.70 8.30
N VAL A 55 -3.38 0.47 8.78
CA VAL A 55 -3.20 -0.68 7.89
C VAL A 55 -4.51 -1.47 7.83
N PRO A 56 -5.19 -1.49 6.66
CA PRO A 56 -6.49 -2.13 6.53
C PRO A 56 -6.34 -3.62 6.22
N PHE A 57 -7.22 -4.42 6.82
CA PHE A 57 -7.29 -5.88 6.65
C PHE A 57 -8.72 -6.35 6.45
N LEU A 58 -8.88 -7.49 5.78
CA LEU A 58 -10.13 -8.22 5.79
C LEU A 58 -10.06 -9.36 6.80
N PRO A 59 -10.92 -9.37 7.83
CA PRO A 59 -11.09 -10.57 8.67
C PRO A 59 -11.63 -11.72 7.82
N ASN A 60 -11.26 -12.96 8.17
CA ASN A 60 -11.54 -14.15 7.36
C ASN A 60 -13.02 -14.22 6.92
N GLY A 61 -13.18 -14.31 5.60
CA GLY A 61 -14.45 -14.14 4.91
C GLY A 61 -15.21 -15.43 4.68
N GLU A 62 -16.12 -15.76 5.60
CA GLU A 62 -17.24 -16.66 5.32
C GLU A 62 -18.62 -16.01 5.59
N GLY A 63 -18.65 -14.72 5.94
CA GLY A 63 -19.89 -14.01 6.29
C GLY A 63 -20.21 -12.80 5.40
N PRO A 64 -21.48 -12.36 5.34
CA PRO A 64 -21.92 -11.15 4.63
C PRO A 64 -21.38 -9.84 5.25
N VAL A 65 -20.52 -9.93 6.27
CA VAL A 65 -20.02 -8.79 7.03
C VAL A 65 -19.01 -8.01 6.19
N ARG A 66 -19.37 -6.77 5.90
CA ARG A 66 -18.64 -5.83 5.02
C ARG A 66 -17.55 -5.03 5.73
N SER A 67 -17.25 -5.28 7.00
CA SER A 67 -16.28 -4.48 7.75
C SER A 67 -14.85 -4.78 7.30
N THR A 68 -14.14 -3.75 6.87
CA THR A 68 -12.68 -3.71 6.87
C THR A 68 -12.22 -3.42 8.30
N PHE A 69 -11.25 -4.19 8.79
CA PHE A 69 -10.57 -3.86 10.03
C PHE A 69 -9.40 -2.94 9.71
N ASN A 70 -9.07 -2.02 10.61
CA ASN A 70 -8.00 -1.07 10.37
C ASN A 70 -7.14 -0.91 11.62
N VAL A 71 -5.85 -1.20 11.50
CA VAL A 71 -4.87 -1.00 12.58
C VAL A 71 -4.37 0.43 12.47
N THR A 72 -4.93 1.34 13.28
CA THR A 72 -4.73 2.79 13.12
C THR A 72 -3.49 3.33 13.82
N ASP A 73 -2.72 2.49 14.51
CA ASP A 73 -1.54 2.86 15.29
C ASP A 73 -0.27 2.13 14.81
N MET A 74 -0.31 1.63 13.58
CA MET A 74 0.78 0.92 12.91
C MET A 74 0.96 1.45 11.49
N ASP A 75 2.18 1.36 10.97
CA ASP A 75 2.54 1.62 9.58
C ASP A 75 3.73 0.73 9.16
N TYR A 76 4.34 1.00 8.01
CA TYR A 76 5.53 0.35 7.51
C TYR A 76 6.67 1.36 7.33
N ALA A 77 7.88 0.96 7.74
CA ALA A 77 9.09 1.76 7.55
C ALA A 77 10.16 0.97 6.81
N PHE A 78 10.87 1.63 5.89
CA PHE A 78 12.02 1.04 5.21
C PHE A 78 13.22 1.03 6.14
N HIS A 79 14.07 0.02 6.02
CA HIS A 79 15.28 -0.10 6.84
C HIS A 79 16.18 1.13 6.74
N GLU A 80 16.28 1.73 5.55
CA GLU A 80 17.10 2.92 5.31
C GLU A 80 16.56 4.19 5.99
N ASP A 81 15.29 4.18 6.40
CA ASP A 81 14.63 5.30 7.09
C ASP A 81 14.64 5.16 8.61
N LEU A 82 15.08 4.00 9.13
CA LEU A 82 15.14 3.74 10.57
C LEU A 82 16.42 4.34 11.17
N ILE A 83 16.25 5.24 12.14
CA ILE A 83 17.34 5.80 12.94
C ILE A 83 17.27 5.18 14.34
N PRO A 84 18.14 4.21 14.68
CA PRO A 84 18.14 3.58 16.00
C PRO A 84 18.51 4.59 17.08
N TYR A 85 17.73 4.60 18.16
CA TYR A 85 18.03 5.37 19.37
C TYR A 85 17.64 4.57 20.61
N THR A 86 18.17 4.97 21.77
CA THR A 86 17.83 4.37 23.06
C THR A 86 17.07 5.37 23.91
N CYS A 87 16.10 4.88 24.67
CA CYS A 87 15.30 5.68 25.58
C CYS A 87 15.35 5.07 26.98
N THR A 88 15.50 5.89 28.00
CA THR A 88 15.48 5.46 29.41
C THR A 88 14.13 5.64 30.08
N HIS A 89 13.14 6.18 29.36
CA HIS A 89 11.79 6.40 29.87
C HIS A 89 10.99 5.08 29.86
N GLU A 90 10.17 4.84 30.88
CA GLU A 90 9.36 3.62 31.02
C GLU A 90 8.35 3.46 29.88
N LEU A 91 7.86 4.59 29.37
CA LEU A 91 6.98 4.65 28.20
C LEU A 91 7.66 5.44 27.08
N PRO A 92 8.50 4.80 26.26
CA PRO A 92 9.23 5.50 25.20
C PRO A 92 8.34 5.89 24.02
N LEU A 93 7.25 5.16 23.79
CA LEU A 93 6.32 5.36 22.68
C LEU A 93 4.89 5.54 23.19
N MET A 94 4.22 6.64 22.84
CA MET A 94 2.81 6.82 23.12
C MET A 94 1.98 6.15 22.02
N ASN A 95 1.67 4.86 22.22
CA ASN A 95 0.95 4.05 21.25
C ASN A 95 0.11 2.98 21.98
N PRO A 96 -1.21 2.85 21.71
CA PRO A 96 -2.06 1.89 22.41
C PRO A 96 -1.59 0.44 22.28
N SER A 97 -1.23 0.02 21.06
CA SER A 97 -0.67 -1.32 20.82
C SER A 97 0.66 -1.53 21.55
N PHE A 98 1.53 -0.52 21.62
CA PHE A 98 2.79 -0.63 22.35
C PHE A 98 2.56 -0.91 23.84
N MET A 99 1.65 -0.17 24.48
CA MET A 99 1.33 -0.34 25.90
C MET A 99 0.70 -1.71 26.21
N GLU A 100 0.01 -2.31 25.24
CA GLU A 100 -0.66 -3.60 25.39
C GLU A 100 0.27 -4.78 25.08
N LEU A 101 1.19 -4.62 24.12
CA LEU A 101 1.93 -5.71 23.50
C LEU A 101 3.38 -5.82 23.94
N MET A 102 3.92 -4.80 24.61
CA MET A 102 5.31 -4.76 25.07
C MET A 102 5.39 -4.67 26.61
N HIS A 103 6.37 -5.36 27.18
CA HIS A 103 6.79 -5.19 28.57
C HIS A 103 7.93 -4.18 28.67
N PHE A 104 8.01 -3.46 29.79
CA PHE A 104 9.18 -2.68 30.17
C PHE A 104 9.82 -3.28 31.42
N ASP A 105 11.12 -3.54 31.37
CA ASP A 105 11.93 -3.98 32.51
C ASP A 105 13.27 -3.20 32.51
N PRO A 106 13.53 -2.36 33.52
CA PRO A 106 14.74 -1.56 33.58
C PRO A 106 16.02 -2.39 33.79
N ASP A 107 15.90 -3.65 34.20
CA ASP A 107 17.00 -4.54 34.55
C ASP A 107 17.40 -5.52 33.41
N VAL A 108 16.66 -5.52 32.30
CA VAL A 108 16.90 -6.38 31.11
C VAL A 108 17.30 -5.53 29.90
N GLU A 109 18.08 -6.10 28.96
CA GLU A 109 18.38 -5.44 27.70
C GLU A 109 18.05 -6.31 26.47
N PRO A 110 17.22 -5.84 25.50
CA PRO A 110 16.56 -4.53 25.46
C PRO A 110 15.53 -4.35 26.59
N LYS A 111 15.46 -3.14 27.19
CA LYS A 111 14.50 -2.78 28.26
C LYS A 111 13.03 -2.98 27.89
N VAL A 112 12.75 -3.13 26.60
CA VAL A 112 11.42 -3.38 26.06
C VAL A 112 11.42 -4.70 25.31
N TYR A 113 10.50 -5.60 25.64
CA TYR A 113 10.43 -6.94 25.07
C TYR A 113 8.96 -7.40 24.87
N PRO A 114 8.68 -8.38 24.00
CA PRO A 114 7.30 -8.76 23.67
C PRO A 114 6.57 -9.40 24.86
N THR A 115 5.25 -9.19 24.92
CA THR A 115 4.33 -9.96 25.77
C THR A 115 4.00 -11.32 25.12
N ASP A 116 3.55 -12.29 25.91
CA ASP A 116 2.99 -13.57 25.41
C ASP A 116 1.83 -13.35 24.41
N ARG A 117 1.12 -12.23 24.54
CA ARG A 117 0.05 -11.84 23.61
C ARG A 117 0.62 -11.46 22.25
N LEU A 118 1.68 -10.65 22.21
CA LEU A 118 2.35 -10.28 20.97
C LEU A 118 2.92 -11.50 20.26
N GLU A 119 3.57 -12.41 21.00
CA GLU A 119 4.13 -13.64 20.40
C GLU A 119 3.04 -14.51 19.76
N ARG A 120 1.91 -14.70 20.44
CA ARG A 120 0.77 -15.43 19.87
C ARG A 120 0.18 -14.72 18.66
N MET A 121 0.02 -13.40 18.73
CA MET A 121 -0.51 -12.59 17.63
C MET A 121 0.39 -12.67 16.40
N MET A 122 1.71 -12.59 16.58
CA MET A 122 2.68 -12.74 15.49
C MET A 122 2.67 -14.15 14.90
N LYS A 123 2.48 -15.19 15.73
CA LYS A 123 2.35 -16.55 15.22
C LYS A 123 1.07 -16.76 14.40
N GLU A 124 -0.04 -16.13 14.77
CA GLU A 124 -1.33 -16.28 14.11
C GLU A 124 -1.48 -15.38 12.87
N PHE A 125 -1.03 -14.13 12.97
CA PHE A 125 -1.28 -13.08 11.98
C PHE A 125 0.00 -12.54 11.32
N GLY A 126 1.19 -12.91 11.79
CA GLY A 126 2.48 -12.44 11.27
C GLY A 126 2.58 -12.44 9.73
N PRO A 127 2.22 -13.55 9.04
CA PRO A 127 2.25 -13.60 7.58
C PRO A 127 1.38 -12.56 6.87
N ARG A 128 0.38 -11.98 7.55
CA ARG A 128 -0.48 -10.90 7.01
C ARG A 128 0.17 -9.52 7.08
N PHE A 129 1.11 -9.34 8.01
CA PHE A 129 1.90 -8.13 8.18
C PHE A 129 3.20 -8.17 7.35
N GLU A 130 3.54 -9.34 6.78
CA GLU A 130 4.74 -9.49 5.97
C GLU A 130 4.62 -8.76 4.63
N VAL A 131 5.63 -7.95 4.33
CA VAL A 131 5.78 -7.30 3.03
C VAL A 131 6.23 -8.35 2.01
N GLN A 132 5.32 -8.71 1.10
CA GLN A 132 5.59 -9.74 0.09
C GLN A 132 6.51 -9.27 -1.03
N SER A 133 6.46 -7.98 -1.38
CA SER A 133 7.29 -7.42 -2.43
C SER A 133 7.43 -5.91 -2.28
N VAL A 134 8.58 -5.38 -2.70
CA VAL A 134 8.85 -3.95 -2.81
C VAL A 134 9.34 -3.67 -4.21
N HIS A 135 8.75 -2.66 -4.85
CA HIS A 135 9.09 -2.28 -6.21
C HIS A 135 9.54 -0.82 -6.21
N ARG A 136 10.63 -0.51 -6.90
CA ARG A 136 11.20 0.83 -6.92
C ARG A 136 11.56 1.23 -8.35
N ALA A 137 11.20 2.44 -8.73
CA ALA A 137 11.59 3.06 -10.00
C ALA A 137 12.04 4.50 -9.76
N THR A 138 12.82 5.05 -10.67
CA THR A 138 13.23 6.46 -10.63
C THR A 138 13.11 7.03 -12.03
N THR A 139 12.31 8.09 -12.17
CA THR A 139 12.09 8.81 -13.42
C THR A 139 12.37 10.28 -13.17
N ASP A 140 13.29 10.84 -13.97
CA ASP A 140 13.65 12.27 -13.96
C ASP A 140 13.97 12.84 -12.56
N GLY A 141 14.66 12.03 -11.74
CA GLY A 141 15.10 12.42 -10.39
C GLY A 141 14.04 12.31 -9.31
N VAL A 142 12.87 11.73 -9.61
CA VAL A 142 11.84 11.37 -8.63
C VAL A 142 11.82 9.85 -8.49
N ARG A 143 11.99 9.37 -7.26
CA ARG A 143 11.95 7.95 -6.93
C ARG A 143 10.58 7.58 -6.38
N VAL A 144 10.03 6.49 -6.90
CA VAL A 144 8.76 5.93 -6.45
C VAL A 144 9.02 4.52 -5.95
N THR A 145 8.68 4.28 -4.69
CA THR A 145 8.69 2.96 -4.07
C THR A 145 7.26 2.53 -3.79
N ALA A 146 6.87 1.35 -4.28
CA ALA A 146 5.53 0.81 -4.17
C ALA A 146 5.54 -0.55 -3.46
N VAL A 147 4.66 -0.70 -2.47
CA VAL A 147 4.54 -1.90 -1.65
C VAL A 147 3.08 -2.37 -1.69
N PRO A 148 2.74 -3.42 -2.45
CA PRO A 148 1.39 -3.97 -2.46
C PRO A 148 1.18 -4.99 -1.33
N PHE A 149 -0.03 -4.99 -0.80
CA PHE A 149 -0.51 -5.88 0.25
C PHE A 149 -1.82 -6.52 -0.19
N PHE A 150 -1.89 -7.85 -0.15
CA PHE A 150 -3.15 -8.54 -0.34
C PHE A 150 -3.95 -8.50 0.96
N MET A 151 -5.13 -7.89 0.93
CA MET A 151 -5.96 -7.75 2.13
C MET A 151 -6.85 -8.96 2.38
N GLY A 152 -7.20 -9.68 1.30
CA GLY A 152 -8.15 -10.79 1.30
C GLY A 152 -9.21 -10.67 0.19
N ARG A 153 -10.27 -11.47 0.30
CA ARG A 153 -11.33 -11.55 -0.71
C ARG A 153 -12.71 -11.66 -0.09
N ARG A 154 -13.74 -11.33 -0.87
CA ARG A 154 -15.15 -11.45 -0.48
C ARG A 154 -15.94 -12.18 -1.55
N LYS A 155 -16.75 -13.16 -1.14
CA LYS A 155 -17.76 -13.80 -1.99
C LYS A 155 -19.02 -12.93 -2.00
N LEU A 156 -19.41 -12.45 -3.17
CA LEU A 156 -20.66 -11.73 -3.37
C LEU A 156 -21.84 -12.72 -3.41
N LEU A 157 -23.06 -12.20 -3.20
CA LEU A 157 -24.29 -13.00 -3.32
C LEU A 157 -24.44 -13.66 -4.70
N THR A 158 -23.83 -13.06 -5.73
CA THR A 158 -23.79 -13.56 -7.10
C THR A 158 -22.78 -14.69 -7.32
N LYS A 159 -22.14 -15.20 -6.25
CA LYS A 159 -21.00 -16.14 -6.28
C LYS A 159 -19.71 -15.57 -6.89
N ALA A 160 -19.71 -14.34 -7.36
CA ALA A 160 -18.49 -13.66 -7.80
C ALA A 160 -17.55 -13.42 -6.61
N VAL A 161 -16.25 -13.53 -6.84
CA VAL A 161 -15.22 -13.25 -5.83
C VAL A 161 -14.58 -11.90 -6.16
N VAL A 162 -14.46 -11.04 -5.16
CA VAL A 162 -13.77 -9.75 -5.27
C VAL A 162 -12.53 -9.79 -4.39
N HIS A 163 -11.38 -9.44 -4.98
CA HIS A 163 -10.08 -9.42 -4.32
C HIS A 163 -9.73 -7.98 -3.93
N TYR A 164 -9.28 -7.79 -2.69
CA TYR A 164 -8.97 -6.48 -2.12
C TYR A 164 -7.47 -6.34 -1.92
N TRP A 165 -6.97 -5.20 -2.34
CA TRP A 165 -5.56 -4.85 -2.28
C TRP A 165 -5.41 -3.51 -1.58
N HIS A 166 -4.34 -3.41 -0.79
CA HIS A 166 -3.85 -2.18 -0.22
C HIS A 166 -2.45 -1.92 -0.81
N TYR A 167 -2.08 -0.66 -0.97
CA TYR A 167 -0.72 -0.32 -1.37
C TYR A 167 -0.22 0.90 -0.61
N LEU A 168 1.07 0.88 -0.28
CA LEU A 168 1.85 2.02 0.17
C LEU A 168 2.67 2.52 -1.01
N ILE A 169 2.61 3.83 -1.28
CA ILE A 169 3.55 4.51 -2.17
C ILE A 169 4.36 5.52 -1.37
N LEU A 170 5.69 5.48 -1.53
CA LEU A 170 6.62 6.53 -1.14
C LEU A 170 7.14 7.23 -2.39
N ILE A 171 6.95 8.55 -2.46
CA ILE A 171 7.48 9.43 -3.49
C ILE A 171 8.61 10.26 -2.88
N GLU A 172 9.78 10.24 -3.53
CA GLU A 172 10.98 10.92 -3.07
C GLU A 172 11.51 11.82 -4.17
N ASN A 173 11.53 13.13 -3.93
CA ASN A 173 12.07 14.13 -4.83
C ASN A 173 13.58 14.27 -4.61
N MET A 174 14.39 13.60 -5.42
CA MET A 174 15.85 13.67 -5.35
C MET A 174 16.42 14.84 -6.18
N THR A 175 15.55 15.72 -6.70
CA THR A 175 15.98 16.89 -7.46
C THR A 175 16.34 18.07 -6.54
N HIS A 176 16.91 19.12 -7.13
CA HIS A 176 17.19 20.37 -6.45
C HIS A 176 16.04 21.39 -6.56
N ARG A 177 14.86 20.96 -7.04
CA ARG A 177 13.70 21.83 -7.27
C ARG A 177 12.49 21.26 -6.55
N GLY A 178 11.64 22.14 -5.99
CA GLY A 178 10.38 21.71 -5.40
C GLY A 178 9.44 21.14 -6.47
N MET A 179 8.62 20.17 -6.08
CA MET A 179 7.60 19.61 -6.97
C MET A 179 6.25 19.58 -6.26
N LYS A 180 5.18 19.64 -7.04
CA LYS A 180 3.81 19.44 -6.58
C LYS A 180 3.26 18.19 -7.24
N LEU A 181 2.70 17.29 -6.46
CA LEU A 181 1.94 16.17 -7.01
C LEU A 181 0.56 16.68 -7.47
N CYS A 182 0.18 16.37 -8.70
CA CYS A 182 -1.03 16.89 -9.35
C CYS A 182 -2.02 15.78 -9.72
N GLY A 183 -1.58 14.53 -9.83
CA GLY A 183 -2.46 13.40 -10.11
C GLY A 183 -1.74 12.07 -10.12
N VAL A 184 -2.51 11.01 -9.98
CA VAL A 184 -2.07 9.61 -10.09
C VAL A 184 -2.97 8.90 -11.09
N TYR A 185 -2.36 8.10 -11.96
CA TYR A 185 -3.07 7.42 -13.04
C TYR A 185 -2.70 5.95 -13.03
N TRP A 186 -3.69 5.08 -12.86
CA TRP A 186 -3.50 3.64 -12.83
C TRP A 186 -4.10 2.95 -14.04
N ASN A 187 -3.36 1.98 -14.57
CA ASN A 187 -3.82 1.00 -15.54
C ASN A 187 -3.60 -0.42 -15.01
N PHE A 188 -4.70 -1.13 -14.86
CA PHE A 188 -4.77 -2.52 -14.47
C PHE A 188 -5.04 -3.37 -15.70
N SER A 189 -4.37 -4.51 -15.79
CA SER A 189 -4.54 -5.46 -16.88
C SER A 189 -4.48 -6.90 -16.41
N TYR A 190 -5.16 -7.79 -17.13
CA TYR A 190 -4.98 -9.22 -16.99
C TYR A 190 -3.52 -9.61 -17.31
N VAL A 191 -3.10 -10.78 -16.86
CA VAL A 191 -1.73 -11.28 -17.10
C VAL A 191 -1.43 -11.46 -18.60
N ASP A 192 -2.46 -11.68 -19.42
CA ASP A 192 -2.40 -11.76 -20.87
C ASP A 192 -2.35 -10.39 -21.58
N GLY A 193 -2.43 -9.29 -20.83
CA GLY A 193 -2.30 -7.92 -21.33
C GLY A 193 -3.63 -7.24 -21.69
N ARG A 194 -4.78 -7.92 -21.58
CA ARG A 194 -6.08 -7.25 -21.77
C ARG A 194 -6.30 -6.19 -20.67
N PRO A 195 -6.79 -4.99 -20.98
CA PRO A 195 -7.05 -3.97 -19.97
C PRO A 195 -8.25 -4.34 -19.08
N LEU A 196 -8.17 -4.00 -17.79
CA LEU A 196 -9.28 -4.07 -16.83
C LEU A 196 -9.96 -2.70 -16.68
N ASN A 197 -9.23 -1.62 -16.93
CA ASN A 197 -9.71 -0.25 -16.94
C ASN A 197 -8.94 0.57 -18.01
N GLU A 198 -9.51 1.72 -18.36
CA GLU A 198 -8.75 2.82 -18.97
C GLU A 198 -8.00 3.58 -17.87
N TYR A 199 -6.97 4.37 -18.22
CA TYR A 199 -6.26 5.18 -17.22
C TYR A 199 -7.25 6.09 -16.51
N ASP A 200 -7.51 5.80 -15.23
CA ASP A 200 -8.39 6.62 -14.42
C ASP A 200 -7.55 7.45 -13.46
N ALA A 201 -7.95 8.71 -13.30
CA ALA A 201 -7.31 9.61 -12.36
C ALA A 201 -7.82 9.29 -10.96
N ASP A 202 -6.97 8.69 -10.14
CA ASP A 202 -7.30 8.49 -8.74
C ASP A 202 -7.14 9.81 -7.98
N PHE A 203 -8.04 10.09 -7.05
CA PHE A 203 -7.89 11.23 -6.15
C PHE A 203 -6.63 11.00 -5.30
N VAL A 204 -5.69 11.93 -5.44
CA VAL A 204 -4.59 12.07 -4.51
C VAL A 204 -4.62 13.49 -3.97
N GLU A 205 -4.24 13.66 -2.71
CA GLU A 205 -3.89 15.00 -2.24
C GLU A 205 -2.86 15.61 -3.18
N THR A 206 -2.74 16.94 -3.18
CA THR A 206 -1.75 17.64 -4.01
C THR A 206 -0.59 18.15 -3.15
N PRO A 207 0.19 17.25 -2.50
CA PRO A 207 1.28 17.64 -1.63
C PRO A 207 2.37 18.36 -2.41
N LEU A 208 2.98 19.34 -1.73
CA LEU A 208 4.28 19.86 -2.12
C LEU A 208 5.37 18.94 -1.56
N LEU A 209 6.35 18.65 -2.41
CA LEU A 209 7.60 17.94 -2.16
C LEU A 209 8.75 18.97 -2.20
N PRO A 210 8.91 19.81 -1.16
CA PRO A 210 9.98 20.80 -1.11
C PRO A 210 11.35 20.11 -0.95
N VAL A 211 12.42 20.77 -1.41
CA VAL A 211 13.80 20.23 -1.31
C VAL A 211 14.19 19.90 0.14
N ARG A 212 13.66 20.62 1.14
CA ARG A 212 13.95 20.38 2.57
C ARG A 212 13.16 19.23 3.18
N SER A 213 12.05 18.83 2.57
CA SER A 213 11.20 17.71 3.01
C SER A 213 10.68 16.99 1.76
N PRO A 214 11.57 16.29 1.03
CA PRO A 214 11.30 15.85 -0.34
C PRO A 214 10.48 14.56 -0.42
N PHE A 215 9.71 14.22 0.61
CA PHE A 215 9.05 12.92 0.74
C PHE A 215 7.54 13.08 0.85
N PHE A 216 6.80 12.15 0.24
CA PHE A 216 5.37 11.97 0.47
C PHE A 216 5.05 10.48 0.47
N GLN A 217 4.47 10.00 1.56
CA GLN A 217 3.94 8.65 1.68
C GLN A 217 2.42 8.70 1.70
N TYR A 218 1.76 7.81 0.96
CA TYR A 218 0.32 7.62 1.07
C TYR A 218 -0.09 6.18 0.88
N HIS A 219 -1.27 5.89 1.40
CA HIS A 219 -1.89 4.58 1.42
C HIS A 219 -3.20 4.64 0.67
N CYS A 220 -3.51 3.60 -0.11
CA CYS A 220 -4.81 3.48 -0.76
C CYS A 220 -5.20 2.02 -0.94
N CYS A 221 -6.49 1.78 -1.14
CA CYS A 221 -7.04 0.45 -1.38
C CYS A 221 -7.77 0.42 -2.71
N PHE A 222 -7.75 -0.73 -3.37
CA PHE A 222 -8.56 -0.98 -4.55
C PHE A 222 -9.06 -2.43 -4.56
N GLN A 223 -10.05 -2.69 -5.42
CA GLN A 223 -10.66 -4.00 -5.54
C GLN A 223 -10.72 -4.43 -7.01
N VAL A 224 -10.56 -5.73 -7.24
CA VAL A 224 -10.51 -6.31 -8.59
C VAL A 224 -11.30 -7.62 -8.65
N PRO A 225 -11.90 -7.95 -9.80
CA PRO A 225 -12.67 -9.18 -9.96
C PRO A 225 -11.81 -10.40 -10.30
N VAL A 226 -10.47 -10.28 -10.26
CA VAL A 226 -9.52 -11.31 -10.68
C VAL A 226 -8.45 -11.57 -9.62
N PRO A 227 -7.96 -12.82 -9.47
CA PRO A 227 -6.95 -13.15 -8.47
C PRO A 227 -5.54 -12.69 -8.87
N ASN A 228 -5.29 -12.52 -10.18
CA ASN A 228 -3.99 -12.12 -10.71
C ASN A 228 -4.14 -10.96 -11.69
N LEU A 229 -3.31 -9.94 -11.56
CA LEU A 229 -3.25 -8.83 -12.50
C LEU A 229 -1.86 -8.19 -12.57
N ARG A 230 -1.68 -7.34 -13.56
CA ARG A 230 -0.56 -6.40 -13.68
C ARG A 230 -1.08 -4.99 -13.44
N ALA A 231 -0.33 -4.20 -12.70
CA ALA A 231 -0.61 -2.77 -12.51
C ALA A 231 0.56 -1.94 -13.00
N ARG A 232 0.23 -0.88 -13.73
CA ARG A 232 1.16 0.16 -14.21
C ARG A 232 0.51 1.50 -13.93
N GLY A 233 1.32 2.53 -13.77
CA GLY A 233 0.77 3.86 -13.60
C GLY A 233 1.85 4.91 -13.65
N PHE A 234 1.43 6.15 -13.47
CA PHE A 234 2.32 7.28 -13.36
C PHE A 234 1.72 8.35 -12.47
N PHE A 235 2.60 9.15 -11.88
CA PHE A 235 2.26 10.42 -11.25
C PHE A 235 2.47 11.55 -12.25
N ARG A 236 1.56 12.52 -12.22
CA ARG A 236 1.77 13.83 -12.81
C ARG A 236 2.23 14.76 -11.70
N LEU A 237 3.40 15.35 -11.86
CA LEU A 237 3.92 16.40 -11.01
C LEU A 237 4.09 17.69 -11.79
N GLU A 238 4.16 18.80 -11.08
CA GLU A 238 4.54 20.11 -11.61
C GLU A 238 5.76 20.63 -10.83
N ASP A 239 6.77 21.12 -11.53
CA ASP A 239 7.92 21.77 -10.90
C ASP A 239 7.58 23.22 -10.47
N VAL A 240 8.53 23.90 -9.82
CA VAL A 240 8.34 25.29 -9.36
C VAL A 240 8.08 26.32 -10.47
N ASP A 241 8.43 26.01 -11.72
CA ASP A 241 8.18 26.87 -12.89
C ASP A 241 6.87 26.48 -13.62
N GLY A 242 6.14 25.48 -13.12
CA GLY A 242 4.90 24.97 -13.69
C GLY A 242 5.10 23.96 -14.83
N ALA A 243 6.32 23.47 -15.06
CA ALA A 243 6.57 22.45 -16.06
C ALA A 243 6.04 21.08 -15.57
N ALA A 244 5.29 20.39 -16.43
CA ALA A 244 4.77 19.07 -16.13
C ALA A 244 5.89 18.01 -16.17
N VAL A 245 5.93 17.16 -15.15
CA VAL A 245 6.84 16.02 -15.02
C VAL A 245 6.00 14.76 -14.84
N VAL A 246 6.26 13.75 -15.68
CA VAL A 246 5.59 12.44 -15.58
C VAL A 246 6.56 11.45 -14.95
N VAL A 247 6.14 10.83 -13.85
CA VAL A 247 6.97 9.91 -13.07
C VAL A 247 6.32 8.55 -13.02
N ASP A 248 7.03 7.52 -13.48
CA ASP A 248 6.49 6.17 -13.54
C ASP A 248 6.30 5.57 -12.16
N ILE A 249 5.18 4.87 -11.97
CA ILE A 249 4.99 3.94 -10.87
C ILE A 249 5.57 2.59 -11.32
N PRO A 250 6.42 1.93 -10.50
CA PRO A 250 7.03 0.67 -10.89
C PRO A 250 5.96 -0.40 -11.22
N HIS A 251 6.27 -1.24 -12.20
CA HIS A 251 5.36 -2.28 -12.66
C HIS A 251 5.09 -3.31 -11.56
N LEU A 252 3.82 -3.46 -11.16
CA LEU A 252 3.41 -4.43 -10.15
C LEU A 252 2.82 -5.68 -10.81
N THR A 253 3.12 -6.84 -10.23
CA THR A 253 2.41 -8.09 -10.53
C THR A 253 1.77 -8.57 -9.24
N LEU A 254 0.44 -8.57 -9.20
CA LEU A 254 -0.34 -8.85 -8.00
C LEU A 254 -0.97 -10.22 -8.13
N LYS A 255 -0.84 -11.04 -7.09
CA LYS A 255 -1.30 -12.42 -7.07
C LYS A 255 -1.89 -12.80 -5.72
N ASP A 256 -3.15 -13.23 -5.73
CA ASP A 256 -3.77 -13.94 -4.63
C ASP A 256 -3.26 -15.39 -4.63
N VAL A 257 -2.20 -15.65 -3.86
CA VAL A 257 -1.54 -16.97 -3.79
C VAL A 257 -2.46 -18.01 -3.13
N GLU A 258 -3.23 -17.60 -2.12
CA GLU A 258 -4.13 -18.48 -1.36
C GLU A 258 -5.27 -19.01 -2.24
N TYR A 259 -5.81 -18.19 -3.14
CA TYR A 259 -6.87 -18.60 -4.08
C TYR A 259 -6.50 -19.85 -4.89
N TYR A 260 -5.25 -19.97 -5.34
CA TYR A 260 -4.80 -21.14 -6.09
C TYR A 260 -4.59 -22.36 -5.20
N HIS A 261 -4.03 -22.18 -4.00
CA HIS A 261 -3.88 -23.29 -3.06
C HIS A 261 -5.21 -23.96 -2.74
N GLU A 262 -6.27 -23.18 -2.55
CA GLU A 262 -7.60 -23.73 -2.28
C GLU A 262 -8.20 -24.48 -3.47
N LEU A 263 -8.05 -23.97 -4.70
CA LEU A 263 -8.51 -24.67 -5.90
C LEU A 263 -7.84 -26.05 -6.02
N TYR A 264 -6.52 -26.09 -5.85
CA TYR A 264 -5.76 -27.35 -5.94
C TYR A 264 -6.09 -28.33 -4.80
N ILE A 265 -6.36 -27.85 -3.59
CA ILE A 265 -6.78 -28.71 -2.48
C ILE A 265 -8.21 -29.23 -2.72
N SER A 266 -9.12 -28.40 -3.22
CA SER A 266 -10.51 -28.82 -3.50
C SER A 266 -10.62 -29.89 -4.58
N ASP A 267 -9.74 -29.88 -5.59
CA ASP A 267 -9.72 -30.89 -6.65
C ASP A 267 -9.18 -32.26 -6.19
N THR A 268 -8.49 -32.32 -5.04
CA THR A 268 -7.98 -33.59 -4.47
C THR A 268 -8.94 -34.24 -3.47
N GLY A 269 -10.07 -33.60 -3.15
CA GLY A 269 -11.01 -34.03 -2.10
C GLY A 269 -12.29 -34.72 -2.57
N SER A 270 -12.48 -34.95 -3.88
CA SER A 270 -13.70 -35.57 -4.42
C SER A 270 -13.41 -36.84 -5.21
N ASP A 271 -12.85 -37.85 -4.54
CA ASP A 271 -12.87 -39.24 -5.02
C ASP A 271 -13.66 -40.11 -4.01
N ASP A 272 -14.93 -39.75 -3.80
CA ASP A 272 -15.91 -40.70 -3.28
C ASP A 272 -16.30 -41.62 -4.45
N GLY A 273 -15.60 -42.75 -4.55
CA GLY A 273 -15.88 -43.81 -5.51
C GLY A 273 -17.32 -44.32 -5.39
N PRO A 274 -17.93 -44.83 -6.48
CA PRO A 274 -19.31 -45.26 -6.47
C PRO A 274 -19.51 -46.49 -5.56
N LYS A 275 -20.58 -46.45 -4.76
CA LYS A 275 -21.10 -47.58 -3.97
C LYS A 275 -21.54 -48.75 -4.84
#